data_AF-A0AB38E6Q5-F1
#
_entry.id   AF-A0AB38E6Q5-F1
#
_cell.length_a   1.000
_cell.length_b   1.000
_cell.length_c   1.000
_cell.angle_alpha   90.00
_cell.angle_beta   90.00
_cell.angle_gamma   90.00
#
_symmetry.space_group_name_H-M   'P 1'
#
loop_
_entity.id
_entity.type
_entity.pdbx_description
1 polymer ?
#
loop_
_entity_poly.entity_id
_entity_poly.type
_entity_poly.pdbx_seq_one_letter_code
_entity_poly.pdbx_strand_id
1 'polypeptide(L)'
;MNGQVGQSKSENTDLSQYFIEPFYNGGFSWDTRRGIRFDDSAAARDPANWGSAGGWFGNNGIFSTESKDTYGQLDLNLQFDSVFNQLLLGVRHGKHDERFELNVYGGVTPGTLADVGTIGLTDLQGFYPDHGQHLQAGRNNVLNWIRNSPVDYSAPDPASYLNNSWALEQTNKAAYAQLNFSSGGLRGNLGVRYVDSNTEGSGFVYSGTPSLADAGSLWQTRTRKEDFLLPSLTLSYDTSDDWVFRFAAAKVIAWAPYNQMVNNTFLNDTTLTGSGGNAELSPYESWNFNLSAEYYFAQQAVVAWSVFYKKIDNYIDTSASVERQYNALRDTAPQSWAQLVGSNGCTADGYCDYSIQRPRNAGDGKVKGFNISFQQPFGDSGFGLTANYTYAAGENNTGDALPYQSRNSLAFSPYYEKGPLNARLTYNWRDSYLAGGYVAGAAPASVDDYAELGASIGYAFSPNWSLQVDAQNLLDEEYLQYLGDKDHLAGRYKSGRRYMASLHVKF
;
A
#
# COMPACT_ATOMS: atom_id res chain seq x y z
N MET A 1 19.85 31.89 -9.05
CA MET A 1 20.37 30.56 -8.65
C MET A 1 19.92 30.30 -7.23
N ASN A 2 19.34 29.14 -6.97
CA ASN A 2 18.87 28.71 -5.66
C ASN A 2 19.37 27.28 -5.42
N GLY A 3 19.63 26.93 -4.17
CA GLY A 3 20.07 25.60 -3.81
C GLY A 3 19.58 25.22 -2.43
N GLN A 4 19.48 23.93 -2.19
CA GLN A 4 19.05 23.37 -0.91
C GLN A 4 19.87 22.12 -0.63
N VAL A 5 20.21 21.92 0.63
CA VAL A 5 20.76 20.66 1.13
C VAL A 5 19.99 20.31 2.39
N GLY A 6 19.80 19.02 2.63
CA GLY A 6 19.14 18.58 3.83
C GLY A 6 19.40 17.13 4.14
N GLN A 7 19.11 16.78 5.37
CA GLN A 7 19.19 15.43 5.88
C GLN A 7 17.99 15.20 6.79
N SER A 8 17.47 13.98 6.77
CA SER A 8 16.54 13.49 7.77
C SER A 8 17.01 12.14 8.29
N LYS A 9 16.65 11.83 9.54
CA LYS A 9 16.93 10.54 10.17
C LYS A 9 15.72 10.15 11.02
N SER A 10 15.34 8.89 10.97
CA SER A 10 14.42 8.24 11.90
C SER A 10 15.06 6.96 12.40
N GLU A 11 14.99 6.71 13.69
CA GLU A 11 15.49 5.48 14.30
C GLU A 11 14.53 5.00 15.38
N ASN A 12 14.33 3.69 15.44
CA ASN A 12 13.67 3.00 16.56
C ASN A 12 14.32 1.63 16.70
N THR A 13 15.18 1.49 17.72
CA THR A 13 15.98 0.27 17.94
C THR A 13 15.29 -0.75 18.84
N ASP A 14 14.21 -0.36 19.52
CA ASP A 14 13.65 -1.09 20.65
C ASP A 14 12.15 -1.39 20.46
N LEU A 15 11.65 -1.35 19.21
CA LEU A 15 10.27 -1.72 18.93
C LEU A 15 10.08 -3.18 19.33
N SER A 16 9.09 -3.48 20.17
CA SER A 16 8.92 -4.81 20.75
C SER A 16 7.51 -5.35 20.52
N GLN A 17 7.43 -6.60 20.05
CA GLN A 17 6.22 -7.39 19.95
C GLN A 17 6.21 -8.45 21.06
N TYR A 18 5.11 -8.49 21.80
CA TYR A 18 4.83 -9.49 22.81
C TYR A 18 3.68 -10.34 22.29
N PHE A 19 3.98 -11.56 21.87
CA PHE A 19 3.04 -12.40 21.15
C PHE A 19 2.74 -13.68 21.94
N ILE A 20 1.46 -14.02 22.05
CA ILE A 20 0.99 -15.33 22.48
C ILE A 20 0.02 -15.89 21.44
N GLU A 21 -0.03 -17.22 21.33
CA GLU A 21 -0.90 -17.95 20.41
C GLU A 21 -1.68 -19.06 21.13
N PRO A 22 -2.75 -18.71 21.87
CA PRO A 22 -3.64 -19.70 22.45
C PRO A 22 -4.62 -20.24 21.39
N PHE A 23 -4.77 -21.56 21.30
CA PHE A 23 -5.78 -22.20 20.45
C PHE A 23 -6.96 -22.70 21.28
N TYR A 24 -8.16 -22.68 20.72
CA TYR A 24 -9.31 -23.31 21.34
C TYR A 24 -9.20 -24.83 21.21
N ASN A 25 -9.25 -25.55 22.34
CA ASN A 25 -9.14 -27.00 22.36
C ASN A 25 -10.49 -27.73 22.21
N GLY A 26 -11.60 -26.99 22.07
CA GLY A 26 -12.92 -27.56 21.88
C GLY A 26 -13.37 -27.60 20.42
N GLY A 27 -14.53 -28.24 20.20
CA GLY A 27 -15.14 -28.35 18.87
C GLY A 27 -15.78 -27.05 18.39
N PHE A 28 -15.59 -26.75 17.10
CA PHE A 28 -16.25 -25.65 16.42
C PHE A 28 -16.46 -25.97 14.94
N SER A 29 -17.41 -25.27 14.33
CA SER A 29 -17.68 -25.25 12.90
C SER A 29 -17.61 -23.82 12.38
N TRP A 30 -17.43 -23.61 11.08
CA TRP A 30 -17.45 -22.27 10.50
C TRP A 30 -18.13 -22.26 9.13
N ASP A 31 -18.74 -21.12 8.78
CA ASP A 31 -19.32 -20.82 7.46
C ASP A 31 -19.10 -19.33 7.14
N THR A 32 -18.96 -18.95 5.87
CA THR A 32 -18.65 -17.55 5.50
C THR A 32 -19.79 -16.57 5.80
N ARG A 33 -21.05 -17.04 5.89
CA ARG A 33 -22.20 -16.18 6.19
C ARG A 33 -22.43 -16.01 7.68
N ARG A 34 -22.10 -17.02 8.48
CA ARG A 34 -22.34 -17.06 9.93
C ARG A 34 -21.08 -16.89 10.77
N GLY A 35 -19.91 -17.20 10.21
CA GLY A 35 -18.59 -17.35 10.83
C GLY A 35 -18.49 -18.58 11.76
N ILE A 36 -17.68 -18.50 12.83
CA ILE A 36 -17.37 -19.60 13.77
C ILE A 36 -18.50 -19.89 14.77
N ARG A 37 -19.11 -21.07 14.68
CA ARG A 37 -20.03 -21.62 15.68
C ARG A 37 -19.33 -22.64 16.56
N PHE A 38 -19.21 -22.33 17.86
CA PHE A 38 -18.71 -23.28 18.86
C PHE A 38 -19.76 -24.34 19.18
N ASP A 39 -19.34 -25.60 19.33
CA ASP A 39 -20.23 -26.70 19.71
C ASP A 39 -20.75 -26.53 21.15
N ASP A 40 -19.93 -25.92 22.00
CA ASP A 40 -20.26 -25.47 23.36
C ASP A 40 -19.76 -24.02 23.56
N SER A 41 -20.70 -23.08 23.58
CA SER A 41 -20.39 -21.65 23.73
C SER A 41 -19.97 -21.28 25.16
N ALA A 42 -20.35 -22.06 26.18
CA ALA A 42 -19.89 -21.83 27.54
C ALA A 42 -18.42 -22.26 27.69
N ALA A 43 -18.05 -23.41 27.10
CA ALA A 43 -16.68 -23.89 27.06
C ALA A 43 -15.76 -22.93 26.28
N ALA A 44 -16.24 -22.36 25.16
CA ALA A 44 -15.51 -21.35 24.40
C ALA A 44 -15.30 -20.03 25.17
N ARG A 45 -16.12 -19.76 26.19
CA ARG A 45 -16.01 -18.59 27.08
C ARG A 45 -15.22 -18.88 28.35
N ASP A 46 -14.71 -20.10 28.52
CA ASP A 46 -13.82 -20.46 29.62
C ASP A 46 -12.35 -20.29 29.19
N PRO A 47 -11.58 -19.37 29.81
CA PRO A 47 -10.16 -19.16 29.50
C PRO A 47 -9.29 -20.40 29.62
N ALA A 48 -9.67 -21.39 30.43
CA ALA A 48 -8.89 -22.62 30.60
C ALA A 48 -8.87 -23.50 29.34
N ASN A 49 -9.84 -23.33 28.43
CA ASN A 49 -9.94 -24.11 27.19
C ASN A 49 -9.12 -23.54 26.03
N TRP A 50 -8.45 -22.39 26.24
CA TRP A 50 -7.64 -21.70 25.24
C TRP A 50 -6.16 -21.79 25.61
N GLY A 51 -5.40 -22.64 24.93
CA GLY A 51 -3.98 -22.91 25.25
C GLY A 51 -3.23 -23.57 24.10
N SER A 52 -1.95 -23.89 24.28
CA SER A 52 -1.11 -24.54 23.24
C SER A 52 -1.07 -26.07 23.29
N ALA A 53 -1.86 -26.72 24.15
CA ALA A 53 -1.77 -28.17 24.41
C ALA A 53 -0.33 -28.66 24.72
N GLY A 54 0.49 -27.82 25.36
CA GLY A 54 1.90 -28.11 25.68
C GLY A 54 2.90 -27.80 24.56
N GLY A 55 2.44 -27.25 23.43
CA GLY A 55 3.29 -26.77 22.33
C GLY A 55 3.77 -25.32 22.51
N TRP A 56 4.31 -24.77 21.41
CA TRP A 56 4.69 -23.36 21.31
C TRP A 56 3.51 -22.45 21.68
N PHE A 57 3.77 -21.44 22.52
CA PHE A 57 2.72 -20.56 23.05
C PHE A 57 2.95 -19.08 22.72
N GLY A 58 4.11 -18.72 22.16
CA GLY A 58 4.43 -17.34 21.84
C GLY A 58 5.93 -17.04 21.80
N ASN A 59 6.24 -15.77 21.61
CA ASN A 59 7.60 -15.23 21.52
C ASN A 59 7.65 -13.76 21.94
N ASN A 60 8.87 -13.25 22.10
CA ASN A 60 9.14 -11.82 22.08
C ASN A 60 9.91 -11.46 20.82
N GLY A 61 9.40 -10.54 20.01
CA GLY A 61 10.10 -9.98 18.86
C GLY A 61 10.64 -8.59 19.19
N ILE A 62 11.91 -8.32 18.87
CA ILE A 62 12.52 -6.99 18.95
C ILE A 62 12.94 -6.59 17.54
N PHE A 63 12.45 -5.44 17.09
CA PHE A 63 12.70 -4.88 15.78
C PHE A 63 13.57 -3.64 15.92
N SER A 64 14.60 -3.56 15.10
CA SER A 64 15.42 -2.35 14.95
C SER A 64 15.22 -1.79 13.56
N THR A 65 14.92 -0.49 13.48
CA THR A 65 14.70 0.22 12.23
C THR A 65 15.46 1.53 12.22
N GLU A 66 16.14 1.79 11.12
CA GLU A 66 16.83 3.05 10.87
C GLU A 66 16.57 3.48 9.42
N SER A 67 16.19 4.74 9.22
CA SER A 67 16.02 5.36 7.91
C SER A 67 16.73 6.70 7.90
N LYS A 68 17.43 6.99 6.83
CA LYS A 68 18.16 8.25 6.67
C LYS A 68 18.10 8.70 5.23
N ASP A 69 17.77 9.97 5.05
CA ASP A 69 17.79 10.63 3.74
C ASP A 69 18.80 11.75 3.76
N THR A 70 19.57 11.88 2.68
CA THR A 70 20.40 13.04 2.40
C THR A 70 20.10 13.53 1.01
N TYR A 71 19.99 14.84 0.83
CA TYR A 71 19.76 15.42 -0.48
C TYR A 71 20.50 16.74 -0.66
N GLY A 72 20.79 17.05 -1.91
CA GLY A 72 21.30 18.33 -2.35
C GLY A 72 20.76 18.67 -3.74
N GLN A 73 20.44 19.94 -3.96
CA GLN A 73 20.05 20.45 -5.27
C GLN A 73 20.60 21.85 -5.51
N LEU A 74 20.85 22.14 -6.78
CA LEU A 74 21.20 23.46 -7.28
C LEU A 74 20.42 23.71 -8.57
N ASP A 75 19.70 24.84 -8.61
CA ASP A 75 18.89 25.23 -9.75
C ASP A 75 19.29 26.64 -10.24
N LEU A 76 19.39 26.79 -11.56
CA LEU A 76 19.61 28.04 -12.27
C LEU A 76 18.35 28.36 -13.08
N ASN A 77 17.94 29.62 -12.99
CA ASN A 77 16.79 30.16 -13.70
C ASN A 77 17.24 31.40 -14.47
N LEU A 78 17.21 31.32 -15.79
CA LEU A 78 17.51 32.41 -16.70
C LEU A 78 16.21 32.85 -17.37
N GLN A 79 15.89 34.13 -17.30
CA GLN A 79 14.72 34.70 -17.97
C GLN A 79 15.18 35.50 -19.19
N PHE A 80 14.36 35.52 -20.23
CA PHE A 80 14.63 36.24 -21.46
C PHE A 80 13.38 36.99 -21.92
N ASP A 81 13.60 38.16 -22.53
CA ASP A 81 12.54 38.94 -23.18
C ASP A 81 12.32 38.43 -24.61
N SER A 82 11.92 37.16 -24.76
CA SER A 82 11.67 36.54 -26.07
C SER A 82 10.54 35.50 -25.99
N VAL A 83 10.18 34.88 -27.13
CA VAL A 83 9.22 33.76 -27.17
C VAL A 83 9.67 32.64 -26.23
N PHE A 84 10.96 32.32 -26.23
CA PHE A 84 11.57 31.49 -25.21
C PHE A 84 11.87 32.39 -24.01
N ASN A 85 11.05 32.30 -22.98
CA ASN A 85 11.03 33.27 -21.90
C ASN A 85 11.78 32.79 -20.64
N GLN A 86 12.09 31.49 -20.55
CA GLN A 86 12.79 30.94 -19.39
C GLN A 86 13.60 29.69 -19.72
N LEU A 87 14.85 29.63 -19.27
CA LEU A 87 15.66 28.41 -19.23
C LEU A 87 15.93 28.04 -17.76
N LEU A 88 15.49 26.85 -17.38
CA LEU A 88 15.77 26.22 -16.09
C LEU A 88 16.82 25.13 -16.29
N LEU A 89 17.89 25.19 -15.51
CA LEU A 89 18.90 24.13 -15.42
C LEU A 89 18.99 23.70 -13.97
N GLY A 90 19.23 22.42 -13.70
CA GLY A 90 19.51 22.02 -12.33
C GLY A 90 20.18 20.68 -12.20
N VAL A 91 20.83 20.48 -11.06
CA VAL A 91 21.44 19.22 -10.64
C VAL A 91 20.90 18.82 -9.28
N ARG A 92 20.72 17.51 -9.08
CA ARG A 92 20.20 16.92 -7.85
C ARG A 92 21.01 15.70 -7.46
N HIS A 93 21.16 15.52 -6.16
CA HIS A 93 21.70 14.33 -5.54
C HIS A 93 20.77 13.94 -4.39
N GLY A 94 20.42 12.67 -4.30
CA GLY A 94 19.70 12.10 -3.18
C GLY A 94 20.32 10.77 -2.82
N LYS A 95 20.40 10.47 -1.54
CA LYS A 95 20.79 9.17 -1.01
C LYS A 95 19.84 8.80 0.12
N HIS A 96 19.26 7.62 0.02
CA HIS A 96 18.42 7.00 1.02
C HIS A 96 19.13 5.76 1.58
N ASP A 97 19.18 5.64 2.89
CA ASP A 97 19.67 4.47 3.62
C ASP A 97 18.54 3.96 4.51
N GLU A 98 18.23 2.66 4.44
CA GLU A 98 17.24 2.00 5.31
C GLU A 98 17.79 0.68 5.83
N ARG A 99 17.56 0.37 7.10
CA ARG A 99 17.92 -0.90 7.73
C ARG A 99 16.78 -1.39 8.59
N PHE A 100 16.56 -2.70 8.54
CA PHE A 100 15.64 -3.40 9.39
C PHE A 100 16.30 -4.66 9.94
N GLU A 101 16.11 -4.92 11.21
CA GLU A 101 16.53 -6.15 11.86
C GLU A 101 15.39 -6.70 12.72
N LEU A 102 15.29 -8.02 12.76
CA LEU A 102 14.32 -8.73 13.59
C LEU A 102 15.04 -9.77 14.45
N ASN A 103 14.96 -9.60 15.76
CA ASN A 103 15.33 -10.63 16.73
C ASN A 103 14.07 -11.25 17.30
N VAL A 104 13.94 -12.57 17.20
CA VAL A 104 12.82 -13.31 17.80
C VAL A 104 13.37 -14.19 18.91
N TYR A 105 12.77 -14.10 20.10
CA TYR A 105 13.17 -14.85 21.28
C TYR A 105 12.04 -15.78 21.71
N GLY A 106 12.35 -17.08 21.77
CA GLY A 106 11.45 -18.12 22.26
C GLY A 106 11.48 -18.25 23.79
N GLY A 107 10.98 -19.38 24.30
CA GLY A 107 10.97 -19.67 25.74
C GLY A 107 9.80 -19.05 26.51
N VAL A 108 8.75 -18.61 25.81
CA VAL A 108 7.48 -18.25 26.45
C VAL A 108 6.88 -19.49 27.11
N THR A 109 6.54 -19.38 28.40
CA THR A 109 5.98 -20.49 29.17
C THR A 109 4.65 -20.94 28.53
N PRO A 110 4.49 -22.24 28.20
CA PRO A 110 3.21 -22.78 27.74
C PRO A 110 2.14 -22.65 28.83
N GLY A 111 0.89 -22.38 28.44
CA GLY A 111 -0.21 -22.24 29.37
C GLY A 111 -1.55 -22.06 28.68
N THR A 112 -2.53 -21.56 29.44
CA THR A 112 -3.87 -21.23 28.98
C THR A 112 -4.17 -19.74 29.17
N LEU A 113 -5.26 -19.24 28.59
CA LEU A 113 -5.74 -17.88 28.88
C LEU A 113 -6.18 -17.71 30.34
N ALA A 114 -6.46 -18.79 31.08
CA ALA A 114 -6.68 -18.71 32.53
C ALA A 114 -5.40 -18.33 33.28
N ASP A 115 -4.24 -18.81 32.81
CA ASP A 115 -2.93 -18.52 33.40
C ASP A 115 -2.44 -17.11 33.01
N VAL A 116 -2.62 -16.73 31.74
CA VAL A 116 -2.29 -15.39 31.22
C VAL A 116 -3.19 -14.32 31.86
N GLY A 117 -4.47 -14.64 32.01
CA GLY A 117 -5.52 -13.74 32.45
C GLY A 117 -6.22 -12.99 31.30
N THR A 118 -7.51 -12.71 31.50
CA THR A 118 -8.38 -12.04 30.51
C THR A 118 -8.98 -10.76 31.09
N ILE A 119 -9.48 -9.88 30.23
CA ILE A 119 -10.20 -8.65 30.61
C ILE A 119 -11.72 -8.77 30.39
N GLY A 120 -12.21 -10.01 30.34
CA GLY A 120 -13.61 -10.33 30.10
C GLY A 120 -13.91 -10.73 28.65
N LEU A 121 -15.20 -10.69 28.33
CA LEU A 121 -15.71 -10.96 26.99
C LEU A 121 -15.82 -9.65 26.21
N THR A 122 -15.54 -9.71 24.91
CA THR A 122 -15.84 -8.63 23.98
C THR A 122 -17.36 -8.40 23.88
N ASP A 123 -17.76 -7.25 23.34
CA ASP A 123 -19.12 -6.95 22.89
C ASP A 123 -19.06 -6.45 21.44
N LEU A 124 -18.81 -7.39 20.53
CA LEU A 124 -18.70 -7.09 19.10
C LEU A 124 -20.09 -7.00 18.47
N GLN A 125 -20.48 -5.80 18.08
CA GLN A 125 -21.74 -5.55 17.39
C GLN A 125 -21.68 -6.01 15.93
N GLY A 126 -22.82 -6.45 15.39
CA GLY A 126 -22.94 -6.87 13.98
C GLY A 126 -22.48 -8.30 13.68
N PHE A 127 -22.02 -9.05 14.69
CA PHE A 127 -21.73 -10.48 14.59
C PHE A 127 -22.90 -11.33 15.09
N TYR A 128 -22.90 -12.62 14.76
CA TYR A 128 -23.86 -13.57 15.33
C TYR A 128 -23.70 -13.64 16.86
N PRO A 129 -24.76 -13.92 17.63
CA PRO A 129 -24.73 -13.89 19.10
C PRO A 129 -23.60 -14.74 19.74
N ASP A 130 -23.24 -15.86 19.11
CA ASP A 130 -22.17 -16.75 19.60
C ASP A 130 -20.77 -16.11 19.46
N HIS A 131 -20.61 -15.08 18.64
CA HIS A 131 -19.35 -14.41 18.33
C HIS A 131 -19.26 -13.00 18.91
N GLY A 132 -20.41 -12.39 19.19
CA GLY A 132 -20.48 -11.07 19.81
C GLY A 132 -19.76 -11.03 21.15
N GLN A 133 -19.54 -12.20 21.78
CA GLN A 133 -18.87 -12.33 23.06
C GLN A 133 -17.71 -13.34 22.99
N HIS A 134 -16.50 -12.84 22.81
CA HIS A 134 -15.27 -13.62 22.73
C HIS A 134 -14.30 -13.28 23.86
N LEU A 135 -13.50 -14.24 24.32
CA LEU A 135 -12.50 -13.97 25.35
C LEU A 135 -11.44 -12.98 24.85
N GLN A 136 -11.10 -12.01 25.69
CA GLN A 136 -10.08 -11.02 25.36
C GLN A 136 -8.94 -11.07 26.38
N ALA A 137 -7.71 -11.32 25.90
CA ALA A 137 -6.52 -11.13 26.69
C ALA A 137 -6.20 -9.62 26.80
N GLY A 138 -5.96 -9.13 28.02
CA GLY A 138 -5.55 -7.74 28.22
C GLY A 138 -4.11 -7.52 27.79
N ARG A 139 -3.79 -6.33 27.26
CA ARG A 139 -2.41 -5.96 26.91
C ARG A 139 -1.41 -6.25 28.04
N ASN A 140 -1.74 -5.84 29.27
CA ASN A 140 -0.84 -6.02 30.41
C ASN A 140 -0.73 -7.50 30.83
N ASN A 141 -1.78 -8.31 30.62
CA ASN A 141 -1.74 -9.76 30.86
C ASN A 141 -0.69 -10.41 29.96
N VAL A 142 -0.74 -10.14 28.65
CA VAL A 142 0.22 -10.66 27.67
C VAL A 142 1.65 -10.19 27.97
N LEU A 143 1.82 -8.90 28.26
CA LEU A 143 3.14 -8.33 28.60
C LEU A 143 3.73 -9.01 29.84
N ASN A 144 2.94 -9.15 30.91
CA ASN A 144 3.41 -9.75 32.16
C ASN A 144 3.71 -11.24 31.98
N TRP A 145 2.89 -11.97 31.23
CA TRP A 145 3.10 -13.39 30.96
C TRP A 145 4.46 -13.65 30.30
N ILE A 146 4.75 -12.92 29.22
CA ILE A 146 6.01 -13.09 28.47
C ILE A 146 7.20 -12.60 29.29
N ARG A 147 7.08 -11.48 30.03
CA ARG A 147 8.17 -10.99 30.90
C ARG A 147 8.49 -11.93 32.06
N ASN A 148 7.50 -12.68 32.52
CA ASN A 148 7.67 -13.69 33.57
C ASN A 148 8.06 -15.07 33.01
N SER A 149 8.12 -15.22 31.69
CA SER A 149 8.60 -16.44 31.03
C SER A 149 10.13 -16.45 30.97
N PRO A 150 10.77 -17.63 30.95
CA PRO A 150 12.23 -17.77 30.88
C PRO A 150 12.77 -17.51 29.46
N VAL A 151 12.49 -16.33 28.90
CA VAL A 151 12.96 -15.90 27.57
C VAL A 151 14.44 -15.56 27.63
N ASP A 152 15.26 -16.24 26.83
CA ASP A 152 16.70 -15.96 26.70
C ASP A 152 16.96 -14.91 25.61
N TYR A 153 17.12 -13.66 26.02
CA TYR A 153 17.42 -12.54 25.13
C TYR A 153 18.85 -12.54 24.54
N SER A 154 19.71 -13.49 24.94
CA SER A 154 21.04 -13.65 24.37
C SER A 154 21.09 -14.59 23.16
N ALA A 155 20.01 -15.35 22.92
CA ALA A 155 19.93 -16.36 21.88
C ALA A 155 18.69 -16.15 20.99
N PRO A 156 18.71 -15.14 20.08
CA PRO A 156 17.62 -14.98 19.13
C PRO A 156 17.58 -16.16 18.15
N ASP A 157 16.37 -16.45 17.65
CA ASP A 157 16.13 -17.46 16.63
C ASP A 157 16.93 -17.14 15.35
N PRO A 158 17.89 -17.99 14.96
CA PRO A 158 18.78 -17.69 13.83
C PRO A 158 18.02 -17.56 12.51
N ALA A 159 16.99 -18.39 12.29
CA ALA A 159 16.22 -18.37 11.05
C ALA A 159 15.46 -17.04 10.89
N SER A 160 14.77 -16.60 11.94
CA SER A 160 14.04 -15.33 11.97
C SER A 160 14.98 -14.16 11.71
N TYR A 161 16.13 -14.10 12.38
CA TYR A 161 17.09 -13.02 12.20
C TYR A 161 17.69 -12.97 10.80
N LEU A 162 18.22 -14.10 10.31
CA LEU A 162 18.89 -14.14 9.01
C LEU A 162 17.90 -13.89 7.86
N ASN A 163 16.69 -14.44 7.93
CA ASN A 163 15.71 -14.30 6.86
C ASN A 163 15.10 -12.88 6.79
N ASN A 164 14.90 -12.22 7.94
CA ASN A 164 14.15 -10.96 7.98
C ASN A 164 15.01 -9.70 8.08
N SER A 165 16.31 -9.80 8.37
CA SER A 165 17.18 -8.63 8.49
C SER A 165 17.74 -8.21 7.13
N TRP A 166 17.65 -6.92 6.81
CA TRP A 166 18.04 -6.36 5.53
C TRP A 166 18.51 -4.91 5.66
N ALA A 167 19.22 -4.45 4.63
CA ALA A 167 19.53 -3.05 4.45
C ALA A 167 19.36 -2.65 2.98
N LEU A 168 19.05 -1.39 2.74
CA LEU A 168 18.97 -0.78 1.42
C LEU A 168 19.75 0.53 1.43
N GLU A 169 20.55 0.74 0.39
CA GLU A 169 21.06 2.05 0.03
C GLU A 169 20.61 2.38 -1.40
N GLN A 170 19.96 3.53 -1.62
CA GLN A 170 19.68 4.04 -2.97
C GLN A 170 20.26 5.43 -3.14
N THR A 171 21.18 5.57 -4.09
CA THR A 171 21.77 6.84 -4.50
C THR A 171 21.27 7.23 -5.90
N ASN A 172 20.69 8.42 -6.01
CA ASN A 172 20.23 9.00 -7.27
C ASN A 172 20.95 10.32 -7.53
N LYS A 173 21.53 10.47 -8.73
CA LYS A 173 22.07 11.73 -9.24
C LYS A 173 21.29 12.12 -10.47
N ALA A 174 20.98 13.40 -10.63
CA ALA A 174 20.25 13.87 -11.79
C ALA A 174 20.73 15.24 -12.26
N ALA A 175 20.61 15.46 -13.56
CA ALA A 175 20.74 16.78 -14.18
C ALA A 175 19.55 17.01 -15.10
N TYR A 176 19.07 18.25 -15.18
CA TYR A 176 17.97 18.59 -16.06
C TYR A 176 18.15 19.95 -16.74
N ALA A 177 17.51 20.08 -17.89
CA ALA A 177 17.33 21.33 -18.60
C ALA A 177 15.87 21.44 -19.08
N GLN A 178 15.25 22.60 -18.89
CA GLN A 178 13.89 22.87 -19.33
C GLN A 178 13.79 24.28 -19.91
N LEU A 179 13.23 24.38 -21.10
CA LEU A 179 12.96 25.61 -21.82
C LEU A 179 11.47 25.89 -21.80
N ASN A 180 11.06 27.03 -21.24
CA ASN A 180 9.69 27.51 -21.29
C ASN A 180 9.54 28.55 -22.39
N PHE A 181 8.37 28.56 -22.99
CA PHE A 181 8.03 29.50 -24.05
C PHE A 181 6.59 29.94 -23.99
N SER A 182 6.34 31.14 -24.52
CA SER A 182 5.01 31.69 -24.72
C SER A 182 5.00 32.62 -25.93
N SER A 183 3.99 32.50 -26.79
CA SER A 183 3.75 33.41 -27.91
C SER A 183 2.26 33.48 -28.22
N GLY A 184 1.65 34.65 -28.05
CA GLY A 184 0.20 34.80 -28.17
C GLY A 184 -0.54 33.87 -27.22
N GLY A 185 -1.51 33.11 -27.73
CA GLY A 185 -2.26 32.11 -26.96
C GLY A 185 -1.50 30.80 -26.69
N LEU A 186 -0.34 30.57 -27.31
CA LEU A 186 0.45 29.35 -27.11
C LEU A 186 1.44 29.52 -25.96
N ARG A 187 1.46 28.58 -25.02
CA ARG A 187 2.49 28.44 -23.98
C ARG A 187 2.88 26.98 -23.81
N GLY A 188 4.08 26.73 -23.30
CA GLY A 188 4.53 25.38 -23.06
C GLY A 188 5.93 25.29 -22.50
N ASN A 189 6.40 24.04 -22.37
CA ASN A 189 7.78 23.76 -22.03
C ASN A 189 8.28 22.48 -22.70
N LEU A 190 9.58 22.45 -22.97
CA LEU A 190 10.33 21.29 -23.43
C LEU A 190 11.45 21.05 -22.42
N GLY A 191 11.55 19.83 -21.89
CA GLY A 191 12.56 19.50 -20.89
C GLY A 191 13.16 18.12 -21.09
N VAL A 192 14.37 17.94 -20.56
CA VAL A 192 15.03 16.65 -20.46
C VAL A 192 15.69 16.52 -19.10
N ARG A 193 15.61 15.33 -18.51
CA ARG A 193 16.31 14.99 -17.28
C ARG A 193 17.08 13.69 -17.47
N TYR A 194 18.35 13.69 -17.10
CA TYR A 194 19.17 12.49 -16.96
C TYR A 194 19.22 12.07 -15.50
N VAL A 195 19.12 10.77 -15.22
CA VAL A 195 19.20 10.19 -13.87
C VAL A 195 20.16 9.01 -13.89
N ASP A 196 21.19 9.06 -13.04
CA ASP A 196 22.10 7.95 -12.70
C ASP A 196 21.66 7.40 -11.34
N SER A 197 21.29 6.12 -11.29
CA SER A 197 20.75 5.46 -10.10
C SER A 197 21.62 4.26 -9.71
N ASN A 198 21.97 4.17 -8.42
CA ASN A 198 22.64 3.01 -7.81
C ASN A 198 21.80 2.54 -6.63
N THR A 199 21.28 1.32 -6.70
CA THR A 199 20.53 0.67 -5.61
C THR A 199 21.29 -0.54 -5.11
N GLU A 200 21.51 -0.61 -3.81
CA GLU A 200 22.21 -1.68 -3.11
C GLU A 200 21.28 -2.32 -2.08
N GLY A 201 20.75 -3.49 -2.40
CA GLY A 201 19.92 -4.29 -1.51
C GLY A 201 20.76 -5.36 -0.83
N SER A 202 20.69 -5.42 0.50
CA SER A 202 21.49 -6.33 1.33
C SER A 202 20.62 -7.21 2.22
N GLY A 203 21.11 -8.41 2.50
CA GLY A 203 20.48 -9.38 3.39
C GLY A 203 21.38 -10.60 3.59
N PHE A 204 20.98 -11.53 4.45
CA PHE A 204 21.75 -12.75 4.68
C PHE A 204 21.41 -13.82 3.64
N VAL A 205 22.44 -14.52 3.16
CA VAL A 205 22.32 -15.70 2.29
C VAL A 205 23.12 -16.82 2.93
N TYR A 206 22.45 -17.94 3.21
CA TYR A 206 23.06 -19.07 3.89
C TYR A 206 22.58 -20.41 3.31
N SER A 207 23.34 -21.45 3.62
CA SER A 207 23.03 -22.84 3.28
C SER A 207 23.28 -23.72 4.50
N GLY A 208 22.47 -24.75 4.68
CA GLY A 208 22.48 -25.57 5.90
C GLY A 208 21.65 -24.95 7.03
N THR A 209 21.77 -25.52 8.23
CA THR A 209 21.04 -25.05 9.40
C THR A 209 21.41 -23.59 9.73
N PRO A 210 20.42 -22.69 9.86
CA PRO A 210 20.63 -21.30 10.27
C PRO A 210 21.50 -21.21 11.53
N SER A 211 22.53 -20.36 11.49
CA SER A 211 23.44 -20.13 12.61
C SER A 211 23.89 -18.68 12.63
N LEU A 212 23.94 -18.10 13.83
CA LEU A 212 24.46 -16.75 14.03
C LEU A 212 25.97 -16.73 14.28
N ALA A 213 26.61 -17.90 14.36
CA ALA A 213 28.06 -18.00 14.39
C ALA A 213 28.63 -17.48 13.06
N ASP A 214 29.46 -16.43 13.12
CA ASP A 214 30.03 -15.77 11.95
C ASP A 214 28.97 -15.21 10.97
N ALA A 215 27.82 -14.72 11.48
CA ALA A 215 26.74 -14.17 10.64
C ALA A 215 27.21 -13.12 9.63
N GLY A 216 28.28 -12.37 9.95
CA GLY A 216 28.86 -11.37 9.05
C GLY A 216 29.32 -11.93 7.69
N SER A 217 29.75 -13.19 7.61
CA SER A 217 30.14 -13.81 6.33
C SER A 217 28.95 -14.19 5.46
N LEU A 218 27.76 -14.31 6.06
CA LEU A 218 26.50 -14.61 5.36
C LEU A 218 25.86 -13.34 4.76
N TRP A 219 26.28 -12.14 5.17
CA TRP A 219 25.73 -10.88 4.67
C TRP A 219 26.18 -10.63 3.23
N GLN A 220 25.23 -10.42 2.33
CA GLN A 220 25.48 -10.21 0.90
C GLN A 220 24.78 -8.93 0.43
N THR A 221 25.46 -8.17 -0.42
CA THR A 221 24.93 -6.97 -1.07
C THR A 221 24.81 -7.19 -2.57
N ARG A 222 23.64 -6.89 -3.12
CA ARG A 222 23.36 -6.88 -4.56
C ARG A 222 23.26 -5.43 -5.03
N THR A 223 24.02 -5.09 -6.07
CA THR A 223 24.09 -3.74 -6.62
C THR A 223 23.45 -3.69 -8.00
N ARG A 224 22.54 -2.74 -8.21
CA ARG A 224 21.91 -2.45 -9.51
C ARG A 224 22.17 -1.00 -9.90
N LYS A 225 22.80 -0.80 -11.06
CA LYS A 225 23.12 0.52 -11.63
C LYS A 225 22.38 0.71 -12.94
N GLU A 226 21.64 1.79 -13.04
CA GLU A 226 20.79 2.09 -14.20
C GLU A 226 20.78 3.59 -14.49
N ASP A 227 20.70 3.91 -15.79
CA ASP A 227 20.67 5.27 -16.30
C ASP A 227 19.35 5.53 -17.04
N PHE A 228 18.76 6.71 -16.83
CA PHE A 228 17.49 7.09 -17.43
C PHE A 228 17.56 8.45 -18.10
N LEU A 229 17.06 8.54 -19.33
CA LEU A 229 16.82 9.79 -20.04
C LEU A 229 15.32 10.06 -20.13
N LEU A 230 14.88 11.17 -19.54
CA LEU A 230 13.48 11.49 -19.30
C LEU A 230 13.09 12.80 -20.02
N PRO A 231 12.74 12.74 -21.31
CA PRO A 231 12.21 13.89 -22.03
C PRO A 231 10.77 14.20 -21.63
N SER A 232 10.39 15.47 -21.76
CA SER A 232 9.04 15.97 -21.50
C SER A 232 8.70 17.15 -22.41
N LEU A 233 7.44 17.23 -22.83
CA LEU A 233 6.87 18.32 -23.60
C LEU A 233 5.47 18.61 -23.07
N THR A 234 5.17 19.87 -22.79
CA THR A 234 3.81 20.34 -22.53
C THR A 234 3.48 21.54 -23.39
N LEU A 235 2.25 21.55 -23.92
CA LEU A 235 1.71 22.61 -24.77
C LEU A 235 0.33 22.99 -24.25
N SER A 236 0.01 24.28 -24.27
CA SER A 236 -1.32 24.81 -24.00
C SER A 236 -1.59 25.96 -24.96
N TYR A 237 -2.73 25.92 -25.64
CA TYR A 237 -3.15 26.92 -26.60
C TYR A 237 -4.51 27.46 -26.19
N ASP A 238 -4.54 28.73 -25.75
CA ASP A 238 -5.78 29.45 -25.50
C ASP A 238 -6.21 30.18 -26.79
N THR A 239 -7.48 30.04 -27.16
CA THR A 239 -8.08 30.71 -28.32
C THR A 239 -8.81 31.98 -27.92
N SER A 240 -9.25 32.79 -28.89
CA SER A 240 -10.16 33.92 -28.64
C SER A 240 -11.59 33.48 -28.29
N ASP A 241 -11.95 32.23 -28.60
CA ASP A 241 -13.34 31.74 -28.57
C ASP A 241 -13.59 30.85 -27.35
N ASP A 242 -12.90 31.14 -26.24
CA ASP A 242 -13.03 30.44 -24.95
C ASP A 242 -12.66 28.94 -24.98
N TRP A 243 -11.89 28.51 -25.99
CA TRP A 243 -11.28 27.18 -26.03
C TRP A 243 -9.87 27.18 -25.50
N VAL A 244 -9.52 26.12 -24.77
CA VAL A 244 -8.15 25.79 -24.37
C VAL A 244 -7.82 24.36 -24.81
N PHE A 245 -6.76 24.20 -25.59
CA PHE A 245 -6.23 22.88 -25.98
C PHE A 245 -4.94 22.61 -25.25
N ARG A 246 -4.77 21.39 -24.70
CA ARG A 246 -3.52 21.01 -24.04
C ARG A 246 -3.01 19.67 -24.54
N PHE A 247 -1.70 19.58 -24.70
CA PHE A 247 -0.99 18.35 -25.02
C PHE A 247 0.17 18.15 -24.06
N ALA A 248 0.37 16.92 -23.59
CA ALA A 248 1.52 16.56 -22.78
C ALA A 248 2.07 15.20 -23.21
N ALA A 249 3.40 15.11 -23.32
CA ALA A 249 4.12 13.86 -23.55
C ALA A 249 5.35 13.82 -22.64
N ALA A 250 5.54 12.75 -21.88
CA ALA A 250 6.71 12.61 -21.01
C ALA A 250 7.09 11.15 -20.79
N LYS A 251 8.39 10.88 -20.66
CA LYS A 251 8.89 9.64 -20.08
C LYS A 251 9.16 9.84 -18.60
N VAL A 252 8.62 8.97 -17.76
CA VAL A 252 8.77 9.03 -16.29
C VAL A 252 9.22 7.68 -15.74
N ILE A 253 9.76 7.68 -14.52
CA ILE A 253 10.11 6.46 -13.77
C ILE A 253 9.44 6.46 -12.40
N ALA A 254 9.16 5.28 -11.87
CA ALA A 254 8.70 5.09 -10.50
C ALA A 254 9.37 3.86 -9.88
N TRP A 255 10.05 4.05 -8.75
CA TRP A 255 10.68 2.95 -8.02
C TRP A 255 9.65 2.12 -7.25
N ALA A 256 9.97 0.85 -7.04
CA ALA A 256 9.27 0.04 -6.05
C ALA A 256 9.51 0.60 -4.64
N PRO A 257 8.62 0.30 -3.68
CA PRO A 257 8.91 0.51 -2.26
C PRO A 257 10.27 -0.08 -1.85
N TYR A 258 11.01 0.61 -0.99
CA TYR A 258 12.37 0.24 -0.59
C TYR A 258 12.46 -1.17 0.02
N ASN A 259 11.50 -1.54 0.87
CA ASN A 259 11.39 -2.88 1.45
C ASN A 259 11.10 -4.00 0.41
N GLN A 260 10.79 -3.67 -0.84
CA GLN A 260 10.68 -4.63 -1.93
C GLN A 260 11.99 -4.78 -2.72
N MET A 261 12.96 -3.88 -2.56
CA MET A 261 14.24 -3.89 -3.28
C MET A 261 15.38 -4.50 -2.44
N VAL A 262 15.05 -5.40 -1.51
CA VAL A 262 16.00 -6.06 -0.61
C VAL A 262 15.93 -7.57 -0.75
N ASN A 263 16.91 -8.28 -0.17
CA ASN A 263 16.99 -9.73 -0.24
C ASN A 263 16.58 -10.39 1.09
N ASN A 264 15.37 -10.08 1.57
CA ASN A 264 14.78 -10.73 2.73
C ASN A 264 13.80 -11.83 2.33
N THR A 265 13.45 -12.69 3.26
CA THR A 265 12.43 -13.73 3.09
C THR A 265 11.64 -13.88 4.39
N PHE A 266 10.33 -14.00 4.28
CA PHE A 266 9.44 -14.37 5.37
C PHE A 266 8.80 -15.71 5.02
N LEU A 267 8.84 -16.66 5.95
CA LEU A 267 8.43 -18.05 5.72
C LEU A 267 7.27 -18.42 6.64
N ASN A 268 6.33 -19.20 6.11
CA ASN A 268 5.38 -19.98 6.87
C ASN A 268 5.72 -21.45 6.67
N ASP A 269 6.33 -22.04 7.70
CA ASP A 269 6.86 -23.39 7.68
C ASP A 269 5.77 -24.47 7.70
N THR A 270 4.57 -24.14 8.17
CA THR A 270 3.43 -25.06 8.23
C THR A 270 2.79 -25.22 6.85
N THR A 271 2.65 -24.14 6.09
CA THR A 271 2.03 -24.15 4.76
C THR A 271 3.04 -24.21 3.61
N LEU A 272 4.34 -24.16 3.90
CA LEU A 272 5.43 -24.12 2.91
C LEU A 272 5.25 -22.97 1.90
N THR A 273 4.86 -21.81 2.41
CA THR A 273 4.68 -20.58 1.64
C THR A 273 5.52 -19.46 2.23
N GLY A 274 5.79 -18.42 1.46
CA GLY A 274 6.46 -17.24 1.98
C GLY A 274 6.40 -16.05 1.05
N SER A 275 7.03 -14.97 1.45
CA SER A 275 7.15 -13.75 0.65
C SER A 275 8.50 -13.09 0.89
N GLY A 276 8.98 -12.28 -0.06
CA GLY A 276 10.20 -11.51 0.17
C GLY A 276 10.42 -10.43 -0.87
N GLY A 277 11.45 -9.62 -0.64
CA GLY A 277 11.90 -8.61 -1.60
C GLY A 277 12.69 -9.21 -2.76
N ASN A 278 13.05 -8.34 -3.70
CA ASN A 278 13.91 -8.63 -4.83
C ASN A 278 14.86 -7.44 -5.07
N ALA A 279 16.13 -7.60 -4.70
CA ALA A 279 17.15 -6.57 -4.89
C ALA A 279 17.52 -6.30 -6.36
N GLU A 280 16.97 -7.06 -7.30
CA GLU A 280 17.22 -6.92 -8.73
C GLU A 280 16.11 -6.14 -9.47
N LEU A 281 15.20 -5.46 -8.77
CA LEU A 281 14.11 -4.71 -9.43
C LEU A 281 14.62 -3.48 -10.20
N SER A 282 14.22 -3.37 -11.47
CA SER A 282 14.19 -2.08 -12.17
C SER A 282 12.96 -1.27 -11.75
N PRO A 283 13.02 0.07 -11.73
CA PRO A 283 11.83 0.89 -11.61
C PRO A 283 10.91 0.70 -12.82
N TYR A 284 9.62 0.98 -12.61
CA TYR A 284 8.68 1.19 -13.71
C TYR A 284 9.17 2.33 -14.58
N GLU A 285 9.12 2.18 -15.90
CA GLU A 285 9.28 3.28 -16.85
C GLU A 285 7.97 3.50 -17.58
N SER A 286 7.56 4.75 -17.83
CA SER A 286 6.31 5.00 -18.54
C SER A 286 6.40 6.18 -19.49
N TRP A 287 6.03 5.93 -20.74
CA TRP A 287 5.68 6.98 -21.69
C TRP A 287 4.22 7.37 -21.51
N ASN A 288 3.99 8.61 -21.08
CA ASN A 288 2.67 9.16 -20.83
C ASN A 288 2.33 10.19 -21.90
N PHE A 289 1.16 10.04 -22.52
CA PHE A 289 0.58 10.97 -23.48
C PHE A 289 -0.80 11.41 -23.01
N ASN A 290 -1.08 12.71 -23.12
CA ASN A 290 -2.38 13.29 -22.81
C ASN A 290 -2.71 14.38 -23.83
N LEU A 291 -3.95 14.39 -24.30
CA LEU A 291 -4.52 15.44 -25.14
C LEU A 291 -5.86 15.84 -24.54
N SER A 292 -6.10 17.14 -24.40
CA SER A 292 -7.35 17.68 -23.86
C SER A 292 -7.84 18.92 -24.58
N ALA A 293 -9.15 19.12 -24.51
CA ALA A 293 -9.84 20.31 -24.99
C ALA A 293 -10.85 20.75 -23.92
N GLU A 294 -10.84 22.03 -23.61
CA GLU A 294 -11.74 22.70 -22.66
C GLU A 294 -12.49 23.81 -23.38
N TYR A 295 -13.80 23.90 -23.15
CA TYR A 295 -14.65 24.97 -23.67
C TYR A 295 -15.36 25.69 -22.52
N TYR A 296 -15.04 26.97 -22.36
CA TYR A 296 -15.61 27.85 -21.34
C TYR A 296 -16.81 28.61 -21.91
N PHE A 297 -17.95 27.94 -22.01
CA PHE A 297 -19.13 28.46 -22.71
C PHE A 297 -19.94 29.52 -21.94
N ALA A 298 -19.64 29.71 -20.66
CA ALA A 298 -20.22 30.77 -19.83
C ALA A 298 -19.31 31.07 -18.63
N GLN A 299 -19.59 32.17 -17.93
CA GLN A 299 -18.88 32.52 -16.70
C GLN A 299 -18.97 31.35 -15.70
N GLN A 300 -17.81 30.90 -15.20
CA GLN A 300 -17.68 29.78 -14.26
C GLN A 300 -18.20 28.42 -14.78
N ALA A 301 -18.50 28.30 -16.08
CA ALA A 301 -18.96 27.06 -16.70
C ALA A 301 -17.92 26.52 -17.69
N VAL A 302 -17.73 25.20 -17.68
CA VAL A 302 -16.76 24.52 -18.54
C VAL A 302 -17.21 23.10 -18.85
N VAL A 303 -16.95 22.67 -20.08
CA VAL A 303 -16.90 21.25 -20.44
C VAL A 303 -15.50 20.91 -20.93
N ALA A 304 -14.95 19.82 -20.44
CA ALA A 304 -13.61 19.38 -20.77
C ALA A 304 -13.61 17.91 -21.19
N TRP A 305 -12.82 17.60 -22.22
CA TRP A 305 -12.56 16.25 -22.68
C TRP A 305 -11.06 16.01 -22.64
N SER A 306 -10.65 14.83 -22.23
CA SER A 306 -9.26 14.40 -22.34
C SER A 306 -9.16 12.95 -22.78
N VAL A 307 -8.11 12.63 -23.53
CA VAL A 307 -7.71 11.26 -23.85
C VAL A 307 -6.30 11.05 -23.36
N PHE A 308 -6.00 9.85 -22.88
CA PHE A 308 -4.68 9.51 -22.38
C PHE A 308 -4.24 8.12 -22.80
N TYR A 309 -2.93 7.98 -22.96
CA TYR A 309 -2.26 6.72 -23.23
C TYR A 309 -0.97 6.64 -22.40
N LYS A 310 -0.77 5.54 -21.71
CA LYS A 310 0.44 5.22 -20.97
C LYS A 310 0.98 3.90 -21.51
N LYS A 311 2.24 3.90 -21.94
CA LYS A 311 3.01 2.67 -22.22
C LYS A 311 3.97 2.47 -21.06
N ILE A 312 3.78 1.41 -20.30
CA ILE A 312 4.54 1.08 -19.10
C ILE A 312 5.49 -0.05 -19.48
N ASP A 313 6.77 0.18 -19.25
CA ASP A 313 7.82 -0.83 -19.36
C ASP A 313 8.28 -1.20 -17.93
N ASN A 314 8.90 -2.37 -17.77
CA ASN A 314 9.36 -2.89 -16.48
C ASN A 314 8.25 -2.98 -15.42
N TYR A 315 7.01 -3.28 -15.84
CA TYR A 315 5.87 -3.47 -14.93
C TYR A 315 6.22 -4.49 -13.84
N ILE A 316 6.16 -4.08 -12.57
CA ILE A 316 6.47 -4.94 -11.44
C ILE A 316 5.20 -5.66 -11.02
N ASP A 317 5.19 -6.98 -11.20
CA ASP A 317 4.13 -7.84 -10.70
C ASP A 317 4.64 -8.73 -9.57
N THR A 318 3.73 -9.14 -8.70
CA THR A 318 4.06 -10.04 -7.61
C THR A 318 3.72 -11.47 -8.01
N SER A 319 4.74 -12.32 -8.15
CA SER A 319 4.57 -13.71 -8.59
C SER A 319 5.21 -14.70 -7.62
N ALA A 320 4.61 -15.90 -7.54
CA ALA A 320 5.12 -16.99 -6.74
C ALA A 320 6.05 -17.89 -7.57
N SER A 321 7.16 -18.31 -6.98
CA SER A 321 8.01 -19.38 -7.52
C SER A 321 8.46 -20.33 -6.43
N VAL A 322 8.80 -21.55 -6.85
CA VAL A 322 9.37 -22.54 -5.93
C VAL A 322 10.81 -22.13 -5.58
N GLU A 323 11.08 -21.94 -4.29
CA GLU A 323 12.41 -21.69 -3.74
C GLU A 323 12.68 -22.71 -2.62
N ARG A 324 13.93 -23.18 -2.53
CA ARG A 324 14.34 -24.15 -1.52
C ARG A 324 14.76 -23.42 -0.25
N GLN A 325 14.02 -23.61 0.84
CA GLN A 325 14.20 -22.86 2.09
C GLN A 325 14.30 -23.81 3.29
N TYR A 326 15.02 -23.36 4.32
CA TYR A 326 15.14 -24.11 5.58
C TYR A 326 13.84 -23.99 6.37
N ASN A 327 13.32 -25.13 6.85
CA ASN A 327 12.12 -25.19 7.67
C ASN A 327 12.48 -25.33 9.14
N ALA A 328 12.15 -24.33 9.96
CA ALA A 328 12.50 -24.30 11.37
C ALA A 328 11.77 -25.36 12.21
N LEU A 329 10.70 -25.99 11.69
CA LEU A 329 10.05 -27.13 12.36
C LEU A 329 11.01 -28.31 12.54
N ARG A 330 12.06 -28.43 11.71
CA ARG A 330 13.11 -29.44 11.91
C ARG A 330 13.69 -29.39 13.32
N ASP A 331 13.92 -28.19 13.85
CA ASP A 331 14.56 -27.99 15.15
C ASP A 331 13.54 -27.73 16.26
N THR A 332 12.46 -27.01 15.95
CA THR A 332 11.47 -26.54 16.95
C THR A 332 10.33 -27.54 17.18
N ALA A 333 10.00 -28.38 16.20
CA ALA A 333 8.93 -29.37 16.29
C ALA A 333 9.28 -30.68 15.54
N PRO A 334 10.27 -31.48 16.01
CA PRO A 334 10.79 -32.64 15.27
C PRO A 334 9.74 -33.70 14.92
N GLN A 335 8.68 -33.83 15.73
CA GLN A 335 7.57 -34.75 15.45
C GLN A 335 6.74 -34.30 14.24
N SER A 336 6.41 -33.01 14.15
CA SER A 336 5.72 -32.42 13.01
C SER A 336 6.61 -32.48 11.77
N TRP A 337 7.90 -32.17 11.92
CA TRP A 337 8.88 -32.28 10.84
C TRP A 337 8.96 -33.68 10.24
N ALA A 338 8.99 -34.72 11.08
CA ALA A 338 9.05 -36.11 10.62
C ALA A 338 7.86 -36.50 9.71
N GLN A 339 6.72 -35.82 9.84
CA GLN A 339 5.54 -36.02 8.98
C GLN A 339 5.66 -35.31 7.62
N LEU A 340 6.48 -34.26 7.53
CA LEU A 340 6.70 -33.48 6.30
C LEU A 340 7.80 -34.10 5.40
N VAL A 341 8.79 -34.79 5.98
CA VAL A 341 9.89 -35.40 5.21
C VAL A 341 9.37 -36.33 4.12
N GLY A 342 9.81 -36.10 2.88
CA GLY A 342 9.38 -36.85 1.69
C GLY A 342 8.18 -36.23 0.95
N SER A 343 7.62 -35.13 1.45
CA SER A 343 6.55 -34.35 0.79
C SER A 343 7.06 -32.95 0.41
N ASN A 344 6.54 -32.35 -0.68
CA ASN A 344 6.85 -30.97 -1.11
C ASN A 344 8.35 -30.60 -1.06
N GLY A 345 9.21 -31.50 -1.58
CA GLY A 345 10.66 -31.30 -1.60
C GLY A 345 11.38 -31.36 -0.25
N CYS A 346 10.64 -31.61 0.85
CA CYS A 346 11.20 -31.71 2.20
C CYS A 346 12.14 -32.92 2.33
N THR A 347 13.40 -32.66 2.66
CA THR A 347 14.44 -33.68 2.83
C THR A 347 15.09 -33.62 4.20
N ALA A 348 15.77 -34.70 4.62
CA ALA A 348 16.34 -34.82 5.98
C ALA A 348 17.38 -33.74 6.37
N ASP A 349 17.89 -32.99 5.38
CA ASP A 349 18.76 -31.82 5.55
C ASP A 349 18.04 -30.60 6.14
N GLY A 350 16.71 -30.61 6.25
CA GLY A 350 15.90 -29.51 6.78
C GLY A 350 15.34 -28.56 5.75
N TYR A 351 15.50 -28.86 4.46
CA TYR A 351 15.03 -28.00 3.38
C TYR A 351 13.78 -28.57 2.74
N CYS A 352 12.84 -27.68 2.41
CA CYS A 352 11.66 -27.96 1.61
C CYS A 352 11.56 -27.02 0.41
N ASP A 353 10.69 -27.36 -0.53
CA ASP A 353 10.31 -26.49 -1.64
C ASP A 353 9.15 -25.60 -1.20
N TYR A 354 9.41 -24.30 -1.06
CA TYR A 354 8.43 -23.30 -0.66
C TYR A 354 7.91 -22.56 -1.87
N SER A 355 6.62 -22.23 -1.86
CA SER A 355 6.06 -21.27 -2.79
C SER A 355 6.29 -19.84 -2.26
N ILE A 356 7.30 -19.15 -2.79
CA ILE A 356 7.70 -17.81 -2.35
C ILE A 356 7.21 -16.74 -3.33
N GLN A 357 6.46 -15.78 -2.80
CA GLN A 357 5.91 -14.64 -3.53
C GLN A 357 6.88 -13.44 -3.49
N ARG A 358 7.35 -12.97 -4.66
CA ARG A 358 8.25 -11.81 -4.78
C ARG A 358 7.83 -10.85 -5.89
N PRO A 359 8.13 -9.54 -5.75
CA PRO A 359 8.00 -8.60 -6.85
C PRO A 359 9.05 -8.89 -7.93
N ARG A 360 8.63 -8.84 -9.20
CA ARG A 360 9.49 -9.06 -10.37
C ARG A 360 9.07 -8.14 -11.51
N ASN A 361 10.04 -7.66 -12.30
CA ASN A 361 9.72 -6.99 -13.58
C ASN A 361 9.12 -8.04 -14.54
N ALA A 362 7.80 -8.01 -14.70
CA ALA A 362 6.98 -8.98 -15.43
C ALA A 362 6.73 -8.61 -16.91
N GLY A 363 7.40 -7.57 -17.40
CA GLY A 363 7.33 -7.11 -18.79
C GLY A 363 6.65 -5.75 -18.93
N ASP A 364 5.79 -5.63 -19.95
CA ASP A 364 5.18 -4.36 -20.33
C ASP A 364 3.69 -4.32 -19.97
N GLY A 365 3.16 -3.11 -19.83
CA GLY A 365 1.73 -2.85 -19.69
C GLY A 365 1.33 -1.58 -20.40
N LYS A 366 0.02 -1.36 -20.54
CA LYS A 366 -0.51 -0.13 -21.11
C LYS A 366 -1.82 0.25 -20.46
N VAL A 367 -2.04 1.56 -20.34
CA VAL A 367 -3.32 2.12 -19.87
C VAL A 367 -3.79 3.15 -20.88
N LYS A 368 -5.03 3.02 -21.33
CA LYS A 368 -5.65 3.98 -22.24
C LYS A 368 -7.05 4.34 -21.78
N GLY A 369 -7.47 5.56 -22.07
CA GLY A 369 -8.76 6.02 -21.61
C GLY A 369 -9.09 7.43 -21.99
N PHE A 370 -10.22 7.89 -21.47
CA PHE A 370 -10.68 9.26 -21.64
C PHE A 370 -11.38 9.74 -20.37
N ASN A 371 -11.40 11.06 -20.19
CA ASN A 371 -12.18 11.72 -19.16
C ASN A 371 -13.10 12.78 -19.77
N ILE A 372 -14.26 12.95 -19.17
CA ILE A 372 -15.18 14.04 -19.44
C ILE A 372 -15.47 14.74 -18.12
N SER A 373 -15.30 16.05 -18.10
CA SER A 373 -15.61 16.89 -16.95
C SER A 373 -16.58 17.98 -17.35
N PHE A 374 -17.54 18.26 -16.47
CA PHE A 374 -18.55 19.27 -16.68
C PHE A 374 -18.75 20.05 -15.38
N GLN A 375 -18.80 21.37 -15.49
CA GLN A 375 -19.16 22.26 -14.41
C GLN A 375 -20.03 23.38 -14.95
N GLN A 376 -21.16 23.63 -14.30
CA GLN A 376 -22.03 24.72 -14.66
C GLN A 376 -22.81 25.24 -13.44
N PRO A 377 -22.66 26.53 -13.08
CA PRO A 377 -23.68 27.23 -12.30
C PRO A 377 -24.89 27.59 -13.18
N PHE A 378 -26.09 27.52 -12.61
CA PHE A 378 -27.35 27.80 -13.30
C PHE A 378 -27.79 29.25 -13.05
N GLY A 379 -27.09 30.18 -13.70
CA GLY A 379 -27.31 31.63 -13.54
C GLY A 379 -27.21 32.07 -12.08
N ASP A 380 -28.03 33.04 -11.68
CA ASP A 380 -28.04 33.59 -10.31
C ASP A 380 -28.89 32.77 -9.31
N SER A 381 -29.31 31.56 -9.70
CA SER A 381 -30.19 30.73 -8.85
C SER A 381 -29.49 30.25 -7.58
N GLY A 382 -28.15 30.22 -7.59
CA GLY A 382 -27.33 29.57 -6.58
C GLY A 382 -27.12 28.08 -6.85
N PHE A 383 -27.95 27.45 -7.69
CA PHE A 383 -27.75 26.05 -8.05
C PHE A 383 -26.64 25.89 -9.07
N GLY A 384 -25.94 24.76 -9.00
CA GLY A 384 -25.00 24.35 -10.02
C GLY A 384 -24.78 22.85 -10.00
N LEU A 385 -24.01 22.37 -10.97
CA LEU A 385 -23.67 20.99 -11.14
C LEU A 385 -22.19 20.84 -11.45
N THR A 386 -21.54 19.88 -10.81
CA THR A 386 -20.28 19.30 -11.28
C THR A 386 -20.46 17.82 -11.59
N ALA A 387 -19.86 17.35 -12.68
CA ALA A 387 -19.87 15.94 -13.06
C ALA A 387 -18.54 15.55 -13.70
N ASN A 388 -18.05 14.36 -13.40
CA ASN A 388 -16.84 13.79 -14.00
C ASN A 388 -17.07 12.32 -14.32
N TYR A 389 -16.62 11.90 -15.49
CA TYR A 389 -16.64 10.50 -15.90
C TYR A 389 -15.28 10.10 -16.46
N THR A 390 -14.80 8.94 -16.06
CA THR A 390 -13.53 8.37 -16.53
C THR A 390 -13.77 6.97 -17.06
N TYR A 391 -13.28 6.71 -18.26
CA TYR A 391 -13.06 5.36 -18.78
C TYR A 391 -11.55 5.08 -18.82
N ALA A 392 -11.11 3.97 -18.25
CA ALA A 392 -9.70 3.58 -18.20
C ALA A 392 -9.53 2.06 -18.32
N ALA A 393 -8.91 1.62 -19.42
CA ALA A 393 -8.57 0.22 -19.64
C ALA A 393 -7.06 0.02 -19.49
N GLY A 394 -6.66 -0.79 -18.50
CA GLY A 394 -5.28 -1.19 -18.26
C GLY A 394 -5.10 -2.69 -18.49
N GLU A 395 -4.10 -3.08 -19.27
CA GLU A 395 -3.72 -4.47 -19.47
C GLU A 395 -2.20 -4.64 -19.52
N ASN A 396 -1.69 -5.77 -19.05
CA ASN A 396 -0.29 -6.16 -19.21
C ASN A 396 -0.04 -6.78 -20.61
N ASN A 397 1.17 -7.25 -20.85
CA ASN A 397 1.61 -7.92 -22.09
C ASN A 397 0.91 -9.28 -22.36
N THR A 398 0.37 -9.95 -21.33
CA THR A 398 -0.42 -11.20 -21.48
C THR A 398 -1.91 -10.93 -21.71
N GLY A 399 -2.35 -9.66 -21.61
CA GLY A 399 -3.75 -9.26 -21.77
C GLY A 399 -4.56 -9.28 -20.46
N ASP A 400 -3.91 -9.56 -19.34
CA ASP A 400 -4.54 -9.55 -18.02
C ASP A 400 -4.74 -8.10 -17.54
N ALA A 401 -5.83 -7.88 -16.80
CA ALA A 401 -6.16 -6.56 -16.26
C ALA A 401 -5.09 -6.10 -15.26
N LEU A 402 -4.75 -4.80 -15.30
CA LEU A 402 -3.90 -4.21 -14.27
C LEU A 402 -4.69 -4.01 -12.96
N PRO A 403 -4.07 -4.24 -11.80
CA PRO A 403 -4.74 -4.13 -10.51
C PRO A 403 -5.10 -2.69 -10.15
N TYR A 404 -6.08 -2.54 -9.26
CA TYR A 404 -6.64 -1.31 -8.70
C TYR A 404 -7.35 -0.37 -9.70
N GLN A 405 -7.48 -0.79 -10.96
CA GLN A 405 -8.07 0.00 -12.02
C GLN A 405 -9.52 -0.39 -12.27
N SER A 406 -10.47 0.44 -11.83
CA SER A 406 -11.85 0.37 -12.32
C SER A 406 -11.92 0.85 -13.76
N ARG A 407 -12.71 0.17 -14.60
CA ARG A 407 -12.89 0.54 -16.00
C ARG A 407 -13.68 1.81 -16.15
N ASN A 408 -14.78 1.94 -15.41
CA ASN A 408 -15.60 3.13 -15.37
C ASN A 408 -15.62 3.72 -13.95
N SER A 409 -15.57 5.04 -13.86
CA SER A 409 -15.87 5.78 -12.64
C SER A 409 -16.62 7.08 -12.94
N LEU A 410 -17.49 7.47 -12.02
CA LEU A 410 -18.38 8.62 -12.13
C LEU A 410 -18.39 9.38 -10.81
N ALA A 411 -18.35 10.70 -10.89
CA ALA A 411 -18.68 11.60 -9.79
C ALA A 411 -19.74 12.59 -10.27
N PHE A 412 -20.85 12.72 -9.55
CA PHE A 412 -21.95 13.63 -9.86
C PHE A 412 -22.31 14.42 -8.61
N SER A 413 -22.21 15.75 -8.67
CA SER A 413 -22.30 16.61 -7.51
C SER A 413 -23.12 17.88 -7.77
N PRO A 414 -24.46 17.82 -7.72
CA PRO A 414 -25.28 19.02 -7.67
C PRO A 414 -25.04 19.78 -6.36
N TYR A 415 -25.07 21.11 -6.46
CA TYR A 415 -24.86 21.99 -5.33
C TYR A 415 -25.78 23.21 -5.37
N TYR A 416 -25.90 23.87 -4.23
CA TYR A 416 -26.49 25.18 -4.05
C TYR A 416 -25.51 26.05 -3.27
N GLU A 417 -25.26 27.26 -3.75
CA GLU A 417 -24.41 28.25 -3.08
C GLU A 417 -24.97 29.65 -3.33
N LYS A 418 -25.58 30.24 -2.31
CA LYS A 418 -26.11 31.62 -2.39
C LYS A 418 -26.27 32.24 -1.01
N GLY A 419 -25.68 33.43 -0.86
CA GLY A 419 -25.71 34.15 0.41
C GLY A 419 -25.01 33.36 1.52
N PRO A 420 -25.62 33.22 2.72
CA PRO A 420 -25.00 32.50 3.83
C PRO A 420 -25.06 30.97 3.70
N LEU A 421 -25.85 30.44 2.76
CA LEU A 421 -26.13 29.01 2.64
C LEU A 421 -25.32 28.38 1.51
N ASN A 422 -24.65 27.27 1.82
CA ASN A 422 -24.12 26.34 0.84
C ASN A 422 -24.66 24.93 1.14
N ALA A 423 -24.91 24.14 0.11
CA ALA A 423 -25.31 22.76 0.23
C ALA A 423 -24.79 21.97 -0.98
N ARG A 424 -24.43 20.70 -0.78
CA ARG A 424 -23.92 19.82 -1.82
C ARG A 424 -24.36 18.38 -1.56
N LEU A 425 -24.71 17.69 -2.62
CA LEU A 425 -24.88 16.24 -2.64
C LEU A 425 -23.85 15.69 -3.61
N THR A 426 -23.10 14.66 -3.23
CA THR A 426 -22.06 14.06 -4.08
C THR A 426 -22.30 12.57 -4.17
N TYR A 427 -22.57 12.08 -5.38
CA TYR A 427 -22.65 10.66 -5.70
C TYR A 427 -21.36 10.25 -6.43
N ASN A 428 -20.64 9.29 -5.87
CA ASN A 428 -19.48 8.66 -6.51
C ASN A 428 -19.80 7.20 -6.80
N TRP A 429 -19.39 6.71 -7.96
CA TRP A 429 -19.50 5.30 -8.31
C TRP A 429 -18.28 4.85 -9.10
N ARG A 430 -17.90 3.59 -8.92
CA ARG A 430 -16.85 2.93 -9.70
C ARG A 430 -17.21 1.47 -9.94
N ASP A 431 -16.82 0.96 -11.11
CA ASP A 431 -16.89 -0.47 -11.39
C ASP A 431 -16.04 -1.30 -10.43
N SER A 432 -16.36 -2.59 -10.38
CA SER A 432 -15.47 -3.64 -9.88
C SER A 432 -14.06 -3.56 -10.50
N TYR A 433 -13.07 -4.04 -9.76
CA TYR A 433 -11.68 -4.05 -10.20
C TYR A 433 -10.88 -5.21 -9.60
N LEU A 434 -9.79 -5.59 -10.28
CA LEU A 434 -8.81 -6.53 -9.76
C LEU A 434 -8.04 -5.89 -8.61
N ALA A 435 -8.05 -6.44 -7.41
CA ALA A 435 -7.24 -5.96 -6.28
C ALA A 435 -5.82 -6.59 -6.26
N GLY A 436 -5.61 -7.69 -6.98
CA GLY A 436 -4.32 -8.39 -7.08
C GLY A 436 -4.28 -9.72 -6.32
N GLY A 437 -3.12 -10.38 -6.30
CA GLY A 437 -2.94 -11.67 -5.63
C GLY A 437 -2.98 -11.55 -4.10
N TYR A 438 -3.77 -12.39 -3.44
CA TYR A 438 -3.99 -12.35 -1.99
C TYR A 438 -2.90 -13.09 -1.20
N VAL A 439 -2.70 -14.37 -1.51
CA VAL A 439 -1.67 -15.25 -0.93
C VAL A 439 -1.19 -16.20 -2.03
N ALA A 440 0.06 -16.65 -1.95
CA ALA A 440 0.60 -17.66 -2.86
C ALA A 440 -0.33 -18.90 -2.93
N GLY A 441 -0.77 -19.25 -4.14
CA GLY A 441 -1.68 -20.37 -4.41
C GLY A 441 -3.18 -20.03 -4.36
N ALA A 442 -3.58 -18.83 -3.93
CA ALA A 442 -4.96 -18.37 -4.00
C ALA A 442 -5.30 -17.72 -5.36
N ALA A 443 -6.57 -17.78 -5.75
CA ALA A 443 -7.06 -17.00 -6.88
C ALA A 443 -6.89 -15.49 -6.63
N PRO A 444 -6.68 -14.67 -7.68
CA PRO A 444 -6.60 -13.21 -7.51
C PRO A 444 -7.87 -12.64 -6.89
N ALA A 445 -7.71 -11.62 -6.05
CA ALA A 445 -8.81 -10.95 -5.41
C ALA A 445 -9.41 -9.89 -6.33
N SER A 446 -10.74 -9.81 -6.38
CA SER A 446 -11.50 -8.74 -7.04
C SER A 446 -12.36 -8.00 -6.03
N VAL A 447 -12.55 -6.71 -6.24
CA VAL A 447 -13.44 -5.85 -5.45
C VAL A 447 -14.66 -5.57 -6.29
N ASP A 448 -15.86 -5.63 -5.70
CA ASP A 448 -17.11 -5.36 -6.40
C ASP A 448 -17.24 -3.88 -6.78
N ASP A 449 -18.26 -3.54 -7.58
CA ASP A 449 -18.60 -2.14 -7.77
C ASP A 449 -19.02 -1.49 -6.44
N TYR A 450 -18.80 -0.18 -6.33
CA TYR A 450 -19.04 0.56 -5.09
C TYR A 450 -19.61 1.93 -5.39
N ALA A 451 -20.70 2.28 -4.69
CA ALA A 451 -21.35 3.57 -4.75
C ALA A 451 -21.32 4.28 -3.39
N GLU A 452 -21.07 5.59 -3.39
CA GLU A 452 -21.15 6.40 -2.18
C GLU A 452 -21.93 7.69 -2.43
N LEU A 453 -22.92 7.95 -1.56
CA LEU A 453 -23.64 9.22 -1.50
C LEU A 453 -23.23 9.98 -0.25
N GLY A 454 -22.66 11.17 -0.43
CA GLY A 454 -22.37 12.12 0.64
C GLY A 454 -23.21 13.39 0.52
N ALA A 455 -23.49 14.04 1.64
CA ALA A 455 -24.15 15.34 1.69
C ALA A 455 -23.39 16.30 2.59
N SER A 456 -23.47 17.59 2.29
CA SER A 456 -22.78 18.65 3.01
C SER A 456 -23.68 19.89 3.01
N ILE A 457 -23.89 20.51 4.16
CA ILE A 457 -24.68 21.75 4.30
C ILE A 457 -24.00 22.71 5.26
N GLY A 458 -23.75 23.93 4.78
CA GLY A 458 -23.08 24.99 5.52
C GLY A 458 -23.94 26.24 5.63
N TYR A 459 -23.95 26.87 6.80
CA TYR A 459 -24.62 28.15 7.03
C TYR A 459 -23.71 29.13 7.76
N ALA A 460 -23.46 30.28 7.16
CA ALA A 460 -22.74 31.39 7.77
C ALA A 460 -23.70 32.31 8.53
N PHE A 461 -23.67 32.26 9.87
CA PHE A 461 -24.48 33.16 10.70
C PHE A 461 -23.98 34.60 10.63
N SER A 462 -22.66 34.77 10.46
CA SER A 462 -21.97 36.06 10.31
C SER A 462 -20.60 35.84 9.62
N PRO A 463 -19.86 36.91 9.24
CA PRO A 463 -18.51 36.77 8.67
C PRO A 463 -17.50 36.04 9.57
N ASN A 464 -17.79 35.96 10.87
CA ASN A 464 -16.93 35.37 11.88
C ASN A 464 -17.39 33.97 12.33
N TRP A 465 -18.63 33.56 12.01
CA TRP A 465 -19.24 32.33 12.52
C TRP A 465 -19.97 31.58 11.42
N SER A 466 -19.59 30.32 11.20
CA SER A 466 -20.33 29.40 10.32
C SER A 466 -20.39 27.99 10.90
N LEU A 467 -21.48 27.28 10.59
CA LEU A 467 -21.66 25.87 10.91
C LEU A 467 -21.68 25.07 9.61
N GLN A 468 -20.99 23.94 9.61
CA GLN A 468 -20.98 22.95 8.55
C GLN A 468 -21.45 21.62 9.12
N VAL A 469 -22.33 20.93 8.39
CA VAL A 469 -22.76 19.56 8.72
C VAL A 469 -22.51 18.68 7.49
N ASP A 470 -21.78 17.60 7.70
CA ASP A 470 -21.42 16.64 6.66
C ASP A 470 -21.97 15.26 7.00
N ALA A 471 -22.42 14.55 5.98
CA ALA A 471 -22.84 13.17 6.03
C ALA A 471 -22.11 12.36 4.95
N GLN A 472 -21.50 11.25 5.34
CA GLN A 472 -20.76 10.35 4.46
C GLN A 472 -21.43 8.97 4.41
N ASN A 473 -21.32 8.31 3.26
CA ASN A 473 -21.92 7.00 2.99
C ASN A 473 -23.42 6.90 3.39
N LEU A 474 -24.25 7.83 2.94
CA LEU A 474 -25.70 7.84 3.20
C LEU A 474 -26.41 6.59 2.67
N LEU A 475 -25.87 5.95 1.63
CA LEU A 475 -26.37 4.69 1.08
C LEU A 475 -26.15 3.51 2.04
N ASP A 476 -25.25 3.64 3.01
CA ASP A 476 -24.80 2.55 3.89
C ASP A 476 -24.18 1.39 3.09
N GLU A 477 -23.46 1.73 2.02
CA GLU A 477 -22.84 0.80 1.07
C GLU A 477 -21.73 -0.02 1.75
N GLU A 478 -21.61 -1.28 1.33
CA GLU A 478 -20.59 -2.21 1.80
C GLU A 478 -19.55 -2.43 0.71
N TYR A 479 -18.28 -2.47 1.12
CA TYR A 479 -17.17 -2.81 0.24
C TYR A 479 -16.94 -4.33 0.31
N LEU A 480 -17.10 -5.00 -0.83
CA LEU A 480 -17.01 -6.46 -0.94
C LEU A 480 -15.80 -6.85 -1.78
N GLN A 481 -15.06 -7.85 -1.30
CA GLN A 481 -13.91 -8.43 -1.97
C GLN A 481 -14.08 -9.94 -2.08
N TYR A 482 -13.69 -10.51 -3.22
CA TYR A 482 -13.88 -11.92 -3.57
C TYR A 482 -12.59 -12.53 -4.11
N LEU A 483 -12.40 -13.84 -3.98
CA LEU A 483 -11.27 -14.58 -4.57
C LEU A 483 -11.74 -15.37 -5.79
N GLY A 484 -11.34 -14.95 -6.99
CA GLY A 484 -11.73 -15.61 -8.25
C GLY A 484 -13.18 -15.37 -8.68
N ASP A 485 -14.16 -15.74 -7.84
CA ASP A 485 -15.60 -15.61 -8.13
C ASP A 485 -16.42 -15.10 -6.93
N LYS A 486 -17.69 -14.75 -7.17
CA LYS A 486 -18.57 -14.17 -6.14
C LYS A 486 -19.05 -15.16 -5.06
N ASP A 487 -18.82 -16.46 -5.22
CA ASP A 487 -19.13 -17.45 -4.18
C ASP A 487 -18.03 -17.51 -3.11
N HIS A 488 -16.82 -17.07 -3.43
CA HIS A 488 -15.67 -17.02 -2.53
C HIS A 488 -15.43 -15.61 -1.96
N LEU A 489 -16.27 -15.20 -1.01
CA LEU A 489 -16.11 -13.93 -0.29
C LEU A 489 -14.78 -13.91 0.49
N ALA A 490 -13.91 -12.96 0.16
CA ALA A 490 -12.61 -12.72 0.80
C ALA A 490 -12.72 -11.70 1.94
N GLY A 491 -13.53 -10.67 1.74
CA GLY A 491 -13.64 -9.55 2.67
C GLY A 491 -14.94 -8.78 2.52
N ARG A 492 -15.47 -8.31 3.65
CA ARG A 492 -16.65 -7.45 3.72
C ARG A 492 -16.35 -6.33 4.70
N TYR A 493 -16.40 -5.09 4.22
CA TYR A 493 -16.10 -3.90 5.01
C TYR A 493 -17.28 -2.94 4.98
N LYS A 494 -17.62 -2.42 6.15
CA LYS A 494 -18.71 -1.46 6.31
C LYS A 494 -18.25 -0.31 7.20
N SER A 495 -18.16 0.88 6.61
CA SER A 495 -17.85 2.12 7.34
C SER A 495 -19.09 2.75 7.98
N GLY A 496 -20.28 2.36 7.52
CA GLY A 496 -21.56 2.88 7.97
C GLY A 496 -21.79 4.34 7.57
N ARG A 497 -22.99 4.83 7.88
CA ARG A 497 -23.33 6.26 7.79
C ARG A 497 -22.58 7.03 8.85
N ARG A 498 -21.84 8.07 8.44
CA ARG A 498 -21.06 8.92 9.35
C ARG A 498 -21.52 10.36 9.22
N TYR A 499 -21.65 11.05 10.36
CA TYR A 499 -22.08 12.43 10.43
C TYR A 499 -21.06 13.26 11.20
N MET A 500 -20.78 14.47 10.73
CA MET A 500 -19.85 15.40 11.35
C MET A 500 -20.45 16.80 11.37
N ALA A 501 -20.27 17.52 12.47
CA ALA A 501 -20.62 18.93 12.57
C ALA A 501 -19.36 19.74 12.93
N SER A 502 -19.12 20.84 12.23
CA SER A 502 -17.96 21.71 12.40
C SER A 502 -18.39 23.16 12.54
N LEU A 503 -17.97 23.80 13.64
CA LEU A 503 -18.18 25.23 13.89
C LEU A 503 -16.89 25.97 13.58
N HIS A 504 -16.94 26.89 12.62
CA HIS A 504 -15.80 27.74 12.28
C HIS A 504 -15.97 29.10 12.94
N VAL A 505 -14.92 29.53 13.63
CA VAL A 505 -14.83 30.84 14.27
C VAL A 505 -13.59 31.56 13.74
N LYS A 506 -13.80 32.73 13.12
CA LYS A 506 -12.73 33.62 12.65
C LYS A 506 -12.68 34.84 13.55
N PHE A 507 -11.50 35.15 14.09
CA PHE A 507 -11.25 36.31 14.95
C PHE A 507 -10.34 37.33 14.27
#